data_AF-A0A928GCH6-F1
#
_entry.id   AF-A0A928GCH6-F1
#
_cell.length_a   1.000
_cell.length_b   1.000
_cell.length_c   1.000
_cell.angle_alpha   90.00
_cell.angle_beta   90.00
_cell.angle_gamma   90.00
#
_symmetry.space_group_name_H-M   'P 1'
#
loop_
_entity.id
_entity.type
_entity.pdbx_description
1 polymer ?
#
loop_
_entity_poly.entity_id
_entity_poly.type
_entity_poly.pdbx_seq_one_letter_code
_entity_poly.pdbx_strand_id
1 'polypeptide(L)'
;MIKFNRTLLPLKFHHPLLTPANISLVKWISNSKKRKSQQDMTIFSLFYVFAVLADNLSIIRNWKDYSKILTDYGIAVFPREGYDMAQIKQDLLNENPAYKIQLLNAPLVTISSTQIREALSNGKDISNLLM
;
A
#
# COMPACT_ATOMS: atom_id res chain seq x y z
N MET A 1 -35.52 -18.41 19.10
CA MET A 1 -34.76 -18.38 20.37
C MET A 1 -33.55 -19.28 20.21
N ILE A 2 -32.37 -18.73 19.88
CA ILE A 2 -31.13 -19.51 19.70
C ILE A 2 -30.08 -18.88 20.62
N LYS A 3 -29.65 -19.65 21.63
CA LYS A 3 -28.60 -19.29 22.58
C LYS A 3 -27.24 -19.51 21.91
N PHE A 4 -26.41 -18.48 21.85
CA PHE A 4 -25.00 -18.60 21.48
C PHE A 4 -24.17 -18.71 22.76
N ASN A 5 -23.49 -19.83 22.92
CA ASN A 5 -22.66 -20.13 24.09
C ASN A 5 -21.36 -19.32 23.99
N ARG A 6 -21.11 -18.45 24.98
CA ARG A 6 -19.90 -17.63 25.08
C ARG A 6 -18.82 -18.37 25.85
N THR A 7 -17.79 -18.83 25.15
CA THR A 7 -16.45 -19.00 25.73
C THR A 7 -15.42 -18.83 24.63
N LEU A 8 -15.00 -17.59 24.39
CA LEU A 8 -13.66 -17.31 23.87
C LEU A 8 -12.93 -16.55 24.98
N LEU A 9 -11.89 -17.20 25.50
CA LEU A 9 -10.91 -16.61 26.39
C LEU A 9 -10.41 -15.27 25.83
N PRO A 10 -10.18 -14.24 26.66
CA PRO A 10 -9.67 -12.98 26.17
C PRO A 10 -8.21 -13.17 25.76
N LEU A 11 -7.94 -13.14 24.46
CA LEU A 11 -6.62 -12.77 23.95
C LEU A 11 -6.37 -11.33 24.44
N LYS A 12 -5.61 -11.21 25.53
CA LYS A 12 -5.14 -9.93 26.04
C LYS A 12 -4.14 -9.36 25.04
N PHE A 13 -4.63 -8.60 24.06
CA PHE A 13 -3.78 -7.75 23.25
C PHE A 13 -3.36 -6.54 24.09
N HIS A 14 -2.15 -6.58 24.64
CA HIS A 14 -1.50 -5.41 25.21
C HIS A 14 -0.98 -4.54 24.06
N HIS A 15 -1.85 -3.72 23.48
CA HIS A 15 -1.45 -2.65 22.56
C HIS A 15 -2.04 -1.31 23.03
N PRO A 16 -1.23 -0.24 23.21
CA PRO A 16 -1.63 0.96 23.95
C PRO A 16 -2.60 1.91 23.24
N LEU A 17 -3.19 1.51 22.10
CA LEU A 17 -3.97 2.42 21.23
C LEU A 17 -5.49 2.23 21.29
N LEU A 18 -6.04 1.43 22.20
CA LEU A 18 -7.50 1.31 22.37
C LEU A 18 -7.98 2.18 23.55
N THR A 19 -7.80 3.49 23.43
CA THR A 19 -8.40 4.47 24.35
C THR A 19 -9.79 4.91 23.84
N PRO A 20 -10.68 5.43 24.72
CA PRO A 20 -12.02 5.89 24.33
C PRO A 20 -12.03 6.94 23.20
N ALA A 21 -10.96 7.73 23.07
CA ALA A 21 -10.80 8.72 22.01
C ALA A 21 -10.73 8.08 20.59
N ASN A 22 -10.16 6.88 20.47
CA ASN A 22 -10.04 6.19 19.19
C ASN A 22 -11.35 5.56 18.70
N ILE A 23 -12.30 5.27 19.59
CA ILE A 23 -13.61 4.70 19.22
C ILE A 23 -14.48 5.72 18.47
N SER A 24 -14.40 7.00 18.87
CA SER A 24 -15.10 8.10 18.20
C SER A 24 -14.55 8.37 16.80
N LEU A 25 -13.22 8.24 16.63
CA LEU A 25 -12.56 8.39 15.33
C LEU A 25 -12.98 7.27 14.35
N VAL A 26 -12.97 6.02 14.82
CA VAL A 26 -13.41 4.86 14.02
C VAL A 26 -14.89 4.98 13.62
N LYS A 27 -15.75 5.46 14.54
CA LYS A 27 -17.16 5.72 14.22
C LYS A 27 -17.35 6.85 13.20
N TRP A 28 -16.62 7.96 13.31
CA TRP A 28 -16.69 9.05 12.34
C TRP A 28 -16.25 8.57 10.93
N ILE A 29 -15.14 7.86 10.84
CA ILE A 29 -14.61 7.28 9.60
C ILE A 29 -15.63 6.32 8.94
N SER A 30 -16.31 5.48 9.73
CA SER A 30 -17.32 4.56 9.21
C SER A 30 -18.56 5.25 8.62
N ASN A 31 -18.87 6.47 9.08
CA ASN A 31 -20.04 7.24 8.66
C ASN A 31 -19.76 8.16 7.46
N SER A 32 -18.50 8.43 7.11
CA SER A 32 -18.11 9.27 5.97
C SER A 32 -18.08 8.50 4.64
N LYS A 33 -19.20 7.89 4.24
CA LYS A 33 -19.35 7.22 2.93
C LYS A 33 -19.48 8.25 1.80
N LYS A 34 -18.40 8.53 1.07
CA LYS A 34 -18.34 8.89 -0.38
C LYS A 34 -16.91 9.25 -0.79
N ARG A 35 -16.08 8.23 -1.07
CA ARG A 35 -14.90 8.25 -1.97
C ARG A 35 -14.24 6.86 -1.90
N LYS A 36 -14.38 6.07 -2.96
CA LYS A 36 -13.85 4.68 -3.05
C LYS A 36 -12.33 4.59 -2.82
N SER A 37 -11.58 5.68 -2.98
CA SER A 37 -10.14 5.75 -2.72
C SER A 37 -9.75 5.78 -1.24
N GLN A 38 -10.68 6.08 -0.32
CA GLN A 38 -10.35 6.26 1.10
C GLN A 38 -10.37 4.95 1.92
N GLN A 39 -11.10 3.94 1.46
CA GLN A 39 -11.27 2.67 2.20
C GLN A 39 -9.99 1.82 2.19
N ASP A 40 -9.21 1.88 1.11
CA ASP A 40 -7.92 1.21 1.02
C ASP A 40 -6.91 1.87 1.98
N MET A 41 -6.98 3.20 2.16
CA MET A 41 -6.12 3.97 3.08
C MET A 41 -6.40 3.70 4.56
N THR A 42 -7.63 3.30 4.94
CA THR A 42 -7.99 3.07 6.35
C THR A 42 -7.36 1.80 6.94
N ILE A 43 -7.06 0.78 6.13
CA ILE A 43 -6.30 -0.40 6.60
C ILE A 43 -4.80 -0.05 6.76
N PHE A 44 -4.26 0.86 5.94
CA PHE A 44 -2.89 1.34 6.06
C PHE A 44 -2.66 2.18 7.33
N SER A 45 -3.68 2.82 7.88
CA SER A 45 -3.53 3.74 9.01
C SER A 45 -2.94 3.10 10.29
N LEU A 46 -2.87 1.78 10.38
CA LEU A 46 -2.35 1.05 11.55
C LEU A 46 -1.10 0.20 11.25
N PHE A 47 -0.61 0.17 10.00
CA PHE A 47 0.54 -0.62 9.57
C PHE A 47 1.54 0.23 8.77
N TYR A 48 2.83 0.01 9.01
CA TYR A 48 3.90 0.61 8.21
C TYR A 48 3.97 -0.04 6.83
N VAL A 49 3.93 0.77 5.77
CA VAL A 49 3.91 0.28 4.39
C VAL A 49 4.87 1.08 3.53
N PHE A 50 5.61 0.36 2.68
CA PHE A 50 6.49 0.95 1.69
C PHE A 50 5.72 1.34 0.43
N ALA A 51 5.81 2.61 0.04
CA ALA A 51 5.34 3.08 -1.26
C ALA A 51 6.42 2.87 -2.31
N VAL A 52 6.10 2.17 -3.39
CA VAL A 52 7.02 1.85 -4.49
C VAL A 52 6.33 1.99 -5.84
N LEU A 53 7.12 2.09 -6.91
CA LEU A 53 6.61 2.04 -8.30
C LEU A 53 6.61 0.59 -8.83
N ALA A 54 5.87 0.34 -9.91
CA ALA A 54 5.76 -1.00 -10.50
C ALA A 54 7.10 -1.59 -10.97
N ASP A 55 8.06 -0.76 -11.38
CA ASP A 55 9.42 -1.21 -11.71
C ASP A 55 10.15 -1.76 -10.49
N ASN A 56 10.01 -1.15 -9.31
CA ASN A 56 10.57 -1.68 -8.07
C ASN A 56 9.95 -3.04 -7.70
N LEU A 57 8.63 -3.19 -7.90
CA LEU A 57 7.96 -4.47 -7.67
C LEU A 57 8.54 -5.57 -8.58
N SER A 58 8.84 -5.25 -9.85
CA SER A 58 9.38 -6.23 -10.81
C SER A 58 10.72 -6.83 -10.40
N ILE A 59 11.54 -6.08 -9.66
CA ILE A 59 12.88 -6.48 -9.20
C ILE A 59 12.93 -6.77 -7.69
N ILE A 60 11.78 -6.89 -7.02
CA ILE A 60 11.71 -6.98 -5.55
C ILE A 60 12.51 -8.18 -4.99
N ARG A 61 12.64 -9.26 -5.77
CA ARG A 61 13.41 -10.46 -5.40
C ARG A 61 14.91 -10.20 -5.24
N ASN A 62 15.41 -9.10 -5.82
CA ASN A 62 16.80 -8.68 -5.68
C ASN A 62 17.04 -7.92 -4.37
N TRP A 63 15.98 -7.56 -3.65
CA TRP A 63 16.09 -6.83 -2.40
C TRP A 63 16.47 -7.78 -1.28
N LYS A 64 17.34 -7.31 -0.39
CA LYS A 64 17.68 -8.04 0.83
C LYS A 64 16.42 -8.24 1.68
N ASP A 65 16.22 -9.47 2.14
CA ASP A 65 15.09 -9.86 3.01
C ASP A 65 13.69 -9.53 2.41
N TYR A 66 13.54 -9.56 1.08
CA TYR A 66 12.29 -9.19 0.42
C TYR A 66 11.05 -9.93 0.97
N SER A 67 11.18 -11.23 1.29
CA SER A 67 10.10 -12.00 1.89
C SER A 67 9.59 -11.38 3.20
N LYS A 68 10.50 -10.94 4.09
CA LYS A 68 10.12 -10.28 5.37
C LYS A 68 9.47 -8.93 5.12
N ILE A 69 9.98 -8.16 4.15
CA ILE A 69 9.37 -6.87 3.76
C ILE A 69 7.91 -7.09 3.35
N LEU A 70 7.66 -8.11 2.53
CA LEU A 70 6.33 -8.43 2.03
C LEU A 70 5.42 -9.08 3.10
N THR A 71 5.93 -9.83 4.08
CA THR A 71 5.10 -10.42 5.14
C THR A 71 4.84 -9.47 6.30
N ASP A 72 5.82 -8.69 6.73
CA ASP A 72 5.76 -7.98 8.02
C ASP A 72 5.15 -6.59 7.83
N TYR A 73 5.58 -5.88 6.80
CA TYR A 73 5.18 -4.50 6.50
C TYR A 73 4.14 -4.44 5.39
N GLY A 74 4.50 -4.97 4.22
CA GLY A 74 3.73 -4.84 2.99
C GLY A 74 4.09 -3.60 2.17
N ILE A 75 3.66 -3.63 0.92
CA ILE A 75 4.00 -2.61 -0.07
C ILE A 75 2.75 -2.10 -0.78
N ALA A 76 2.74 -0.79 -1.07
CA ALA A 76 1.75 -0.14 -1.90
C ALA A 76 2.43 0.28 -3.22
N VAL A 77 1.89 -0.21 -4.33
CA VAL A 77 2.54 -0.16 -5.65
C VAL A 77 1.79 0.80 -6.55
N PHE A 78 2.48 1.85 -6.98
CA PHE A 78 2.00 2.82 -7.96
C PHE A 78 2.17 2.26 -9.39
N PRO A 79 1.18 2.45 -10.28
CA PRO A 79 1.25 1.98 -11.66
C PRO A 79 2.37 2.65 -12.44
N ARG A 80 3.00 1.89 -13.33
CA ARG A 80 3.99 2.38 -14.29
C ARG A 80 3.79 1.71 -15.64
N GLU A 81 4.02 2.48 -16.70
CA GLU A 81 3.91 1.99 -18.07
C GLU A 81 4.92 0.87 -18.32
N GLY A 82 4.50 -0.16 -19.07
CA GLY A 82 5.35 -1.30 -19.41
C GLY A 82 5.44 -2.40 -18.35
N TYR A 83 4.70 -2.29 -17.23
CA TYR A 83 4.69 -3.30 -16.16
C TYR A 83 3.30 -3.87 -15.92
N ASP A 84 3.16 -5.19 -16.09
CA ASP A 84 1.94 -5.91 -15.69
C ASP A 84 1.96 -6.21 -14.19
N MET A 85 1.46 -5.26 -13.42
CA MET A 85 1.41 -5.39 -11.96
C MET A 85 0.52 -6.54 -11.48
N ALA A 86 -0.52 -6.88 -12.24
CA ALA A 86 -1.43 -7.96 -11.86
C ALA A 86 -0.71 -9.31 -11.97
N GLN A 87 0.00 -9.52 -13.08
CA GLN A 87 0.82 -10.70 -13.27
C GLN A 87 1.95 -10.80 -12.23
N ILE A 88 2.72 -9.72 -12.03
CA ILE A 88 3.83 -9.72 -11.05
C ILE A 88 3.31 -10.02 -9.63
N LYS A 89 2.19 -9.41 -9.24
CA LYS A 89 1.54 -9.69 -7.94
C LYS A 89 1.12 -11.15 -7.85
N GLN A 90 0.51 -11.70 -8.88
CA GLN A 90 0.06 -13.09 -8.88
C GLN A 90 1.24 -14.05 -8.74
N ASP A 91 2.34 -13.81 -9.44
CA ASP A 91 3.56 -14.61 -9.34
C ASP A 91 4.13 -14.61 -7.91
N LEU A 92 4.18 -13.44 -7.27
CA LEU A 92 4.63 -13.32 -5.88
C LEU A 92 3.68 -14.02 -4.89
N LEU A 93 2.37 -13.95 -5.12
CA LEU A 93 1.39 -14.64 -4.27
C LEU A 93 1.40 -16.17 -4.46
N ASN A 94 1.76 -16.64 -5.66
CA ASN A 94 1.98 -18.06 -5.91
C ASN A 94 3.20 -18.59 -5.15
N GLU A 95 4.24 -17.77 -4.95
CA GLU A 95 5.38 -18.12 -4.10
C GLU A 95 5.01 -18.13 -2.61
N ASN A 96 4.29 -17.10 -2.16
CA ASN A 96 3.82 -17.03 -0.78
C ASN A 96 2.51 -16.23 -0.68
N PRO A 97 1.39 -16.88 -0.31
CA PRO A 97 0.09 -16.23 -0.20
C PRO A 97 0.01 -15.21 0.95
N ALA A 98 0.97 -15.21 1.89
CA ALA A 98 1.02 -14.26 2.99
C ALA A 98 1.64 -12.90 2.62
N TYR A 99 2.16 -12.74 1.39
CA TYR A 99 2.72 -11.46 0.95
C TYR A 99 1.66 -10.36 0.84
N LYS A 100 1.91 -9.24 1.51
CA LYS A 100 1.05 -8.05 1.56
C LYS A 100 1.42 -7.10 0.42
N ILE A 101 0.73 -7.23 -0.71
CA ILE A 101 0.94 -6.39 -1.91
C ILE A 101 -0.36 -5.71 -2.29
N GLN A 102 -0.38 -4.37 -2.20
CA GLN A 102 -1.50 -3.55 -2.65
C GLN A 102 -1.14 -2.81 -3.94
N LEU A 103 -1.95 -3.01 -4.98
CA LEU A 103 -1.85 -2.22 -6.20
C LEU A 103 -2.71 -0.96 -6.01
N LEU A 104 -2.14 0.21 -6.24
CA LEU A 104 -2.84 1.47 -6.09
C LEU A 104 -3.50 1.84 -7.42
N ASN A 105 -4.75 2.29 -7.34
CA ASN A 105 -5.40 2.97 -8.44
C ASN A 105 -4.99 4.46 -8.43
N ALA A 106 -3.85 4.75 -9.03
CA ALA A 106 -3.29 6.09 -9.12
C ALA A 106 -3.07 6.49 -10.59
N PRO A 107 -3.00 7.79 -10.92
CA PRO A 107 -2.66 8.26 -12.26
C PRO A 107 -1.32 7.71 -12.72
N LEU A 108 -1.23 7.35 -13.99
CA LEU A 108 0.03 6.92 -14.61
C LEU A 108 0.96 8.11 -14.76
N VAL A 109 2.19 7.98 -14.24
CA VAL A 109 3.26 8.97 -14.42
C VAL A 109 4.27 8.40 -15.41
N THR A 110 4.42 9.04 -16.57
CA THR A 110 5.28 8.57 -17.67
C THR A 110 6.68 9.18 -17.66
N ILE A 111 6.96 10.09 -16.73
CA ILE A 111 8.25 10.77 -16.66
C ILE A 111 9.26 10.06 -15.76
N SER A 112 10.52 10.07 -16.19
CA SER A 112 11.67 9.53 -15.46
C SER A 112 12.69 10.60 -15.13
N SER A 113 13.51 10.36 -14.09
CA SER A 113 14.60 11.27 -13.73
C SER A 113 15.63 11.43 -14.84
N THR A 114 15.82 10.43 -15.72
CA THR A 114 16.70 10.54 -16.89
C THR A 114 16.18 11.57 -17.87
N GLN A 115 14.90 11.51 -18.23
CA GLN A 115 14.26 12.50 -19.11
C GLN A 115 14.31 13.91 -18.51
N ILE A 116 14.12 14.04 -17.19
CA ILE A 116 14.22 15.33 -16.50
C ILE A 116 15.64 15.91 -16.61
N ARG A 117 16.68 15.10 -16.31
CA ARG A 117 18.08 15.56 -16.40
C ARG A 117 18.47 15.95 -17.82
N GLU A 118 18.06 15.19 -18.83
CA GLU A 118 18.30 15.49 -20.23
C GLU A 118 17.54 16.74 -20.70
N ALA A 119 16.31 16.94 -20.25
CA ALA A 119 15.55 18.13 -20.56
C ALA A 119 16.21 19.39 -19.97
N LEU A 120 16.65 19.32 -18.71
CA LEU A 120 17.39 20.39 -18.05
C LEU A 120 18.72 20.70 -18.75
N SER A 121 19.50 19.67 -19.12
CA SER A 121 20.78 19.88 -19.81
C SER A 121 20.61 20.50 -21.19
N ASN A 122 19.47 20.26 -21.84
CA ASN A 122 19.10 20.84 -23.13
C ASN A 122 18.40 22.21 -23.02
N GLY A 123 18.32 22.79 -21.81
CA GLY A 123 17.69 24.09 -21.58
C GLY A 123 16.18 24.11 -21.79
N LYS A 124 15.51 22.95 -21.73
CA LYS A 124 14.05 22.87 -21.85
C LYS A 124 13.39 23.28 -20.53
N ASP A 125 12.26 23.98 -20.62
CA ASP A 125 11.41 24.23 -19.46
C ASP A 125 10.71 22.94 -19.02
N ILE A 126 10.89 22.59 -17.75
CA ILE A 126 10.32 21.39 -17.12
C ILE A 126 9.41 21.74 -15.94
N SER A 127 9.03 23.01 -15.77
CA SER A 127 8.22 23.46 -14.63
C SER A 127 6.90 22.70 -14.53
N ASN A 128 6.33 22.30 -15.67
CA ASN A 128 5.10 21.49 -15.75
C ASN A 128 5.26 20.02 -15.37
N LEU A 129 6.49 19.57 -15.09
CA LEU A 129 6.84 18.18 -14.77
C LEU A 129 7.22 17.99 -13.30
N LEU A 130 7.39 19.09 -12.57
CA LEU A 130 7.74 19.12 -11.16
C LEU A 130 6.54 19.68 -10.37
N MET A 131 6.40 19.25 -9.12
CA MET A 131 5.39 19.76 -8.17
C MET A 131 5.94 20.91 -7.35
#